data_AF-A0A2S3U7M6-F1
#
_entry.id   AF-A0A2S3U7M6-F1
#
_cell.length_a   1.000
_cell.length_b   1.000
_cell.length_c   1.000
_cell.angle_alpha   90.00
_cell.angle_beta   90.00
_cell.angle_gamma   90.00
#
_symmetry.space_group_name_H-M   'P 1'
#
loop_
_entity.id
_entity.type
_entity.pdbx_description
1 polymer ?
#
loop_
_entity_poly.entity_id
_entity_poly.type
_entity_poly.pdbx_seq_one_letter_code
_entity_poly.pdbx_strand_id
1 'polypeptide(L)'
;MLLKWQRVSYVSYTNIGSIIIHQPLAALGMVAILLAIIILVYWQFAFLLLGIMNIFRGRPQTVRAVLRSTVTSLTGTSPSTFLFFIGYFIVILPFGSFIFTTPLLNKAKIPAFIVSYLMENPWMTLGLGCFYLLAGYLGIRLISLLPLMIVDRLPWKTAVTRSWQQTRHHLWRYLWTMIVTLFMIFLIVTTIYTLIYVAQLQFDKTSFAMAAATVNLFIMEAITEIIICYTTAIFMMLIIVCYRQDFTLLRQQPQYFNEAPRLRKLTRASVAIGLLLATSLLVAVNLVYLNGLVITKPIMISHRGVDNGNGVQNTIPALIKTSKEHPDYVEMDIQVTKDHQFVVMHDPTLKALAGVKKKPSQLTLKQLEKITVRENGYQAKIPSFDAYLKAAHKHHQKLLVEIKTSSAYTAADTKRFIDRYGATLLAHHDQVHTLSFKVMRDLKRLDQKTIR
;
A
#
# COMPACT_ATOMS: atom_id res chain seq x y z
N MET A 1 -16.68 -10.79 3.21
CA MET A 1 -17.97 -11.52 3.27
C MET A 1 -19.02 -10.73 4.04
N LEU A 2 -18.74 -10.26 5.27
CA LEU A 2 -19.66 -9.43 6.07
C LEU A 2 -20.25 -8.22 5.31
N LEU A 3 -19.39 -7.42 4.66
CA LEU A 3 -19.81 -6.25 3.88
C LEU A 3 -20.78 -6.63 2.75
N LYS A 4 -20.49 -7.70 1.99
CA LYS A 4 -21.35 -8.19 0.91
C LYS A 4 -22.72 -8.63 1.43
N TRP A 5 -22.77 -9.30 2.58
CA TRP A 5 -24.01 -9.75 3.21
C TRP A 5 -24.90 -8.57 3.65
N GLN A 6 -24.30 -7.51 4.17
CA GLN A 6 -24.98 -6.26 4.55
C GLN A 6 -25.22 -5.31 3.35
N ARG A 7 -25.06 -5.80 2.12
CA ARG A 7 -25.19 -5.04 0.85
C ARG A 7 -24.29 -3.80 0.78
N VAL A 8 -23.18 -3.81 1.52
CA VAL A 8 -22.14 -2.77 1.47
C VAL A 8 -21.17 -3.11 0.34
N SER A 9 -21.22 -2.33 -0.73
CA SER A 9 -20.40 -2.58 -1.92
C SER A 9 -18.93 -2.18 -1.72
N TYR A 10 -18.68 -1.14 -0.92
CA TYR A 10 -17.34 -0.61 -0.61
C TYR A 10 -17.37 0.24 0.66
N VAL A 11 -16.20 0.49 1.25
CA VAL A 11 -16.01 1.37 2.40
C VAL A 11 -15.10 2.52 1.99
N SER A 12 -15.50 3.75 2.29
CA SER A 12 -14.77 4.98 1.97
C SER A 12 -15.12 6.08 2.97
N TYR A 13 -14.34 7.15 3.00
CA TYR A 13 -14.63 8.29 3.87
C TYR A 13 -15.96 8.99 3.54
N THR A 14 -16.47 8.88 2.31
CA THR A 14 -17.74 9.52 1.88
C THR A 14 -18.98 8.73 2.29
N ASN A 15 -18.86 7.42 2.52
CA ASN A 15 -19.99 6.56 2.87
C ASN A 15 -19.91 5.96 4.29
N ILE A 16 -18.80 6.13 5.00
CA ILE A 16 -18.60 5.55 6.33
C ILE A 16 -19.69 5.98 7.34
N GLY A 17 -20.13 7.24 7.30
CA GLY A 17 -21.23 7.72 8.14
C GLY A 17 -22.55 7.00 7.84
N SER A 18 -22.86 6.81 6.56
CA SER A 18 -24.03 6.04 6.12
C SER A 18 -23.95 4.58 6.55
N ILE A 19 -22.76 3.96 6.51
CA ILE A 19 -22.57 2.58 6.94
C ILE A 19 -22.81 2.46 8.45
N ILE A 20 -22.29 3.41 9.25
CA ILE A 20 -22.47 3.42 10.70
C ILE A 20 -23.96 3.51 11.08
N ILE A 21 -24.70 4.38 10.41
CA ILE A 21 -26.12 4.63 10.72
C ILE A 21 -27.01 3.49 10.19
N HIS A 22 -26.83 3.08 8.94
CA HIS A 22 -27.78 2.20 8.26
C HIS A 22 -27.38 0.72 8.26
N GLN A 23 -26.12 0.38 8.54
CA GLN A 23 -25.58 -0.98 8.51
C GLN A 23 -24.75 -1.27 9.79
N PRO A 24 -25.37 -1.23 10.98
CA PRO A 24 -24.66 -1.29 12.26
C PRO A 24 -23.84 -2.57 12.45
N LEU A 25 -24.30 -3.72 11.93
CA LEU A 25 -23.54 -4.97 11.97
C LEU A 25 -22.25 -4.91 11.15
N ALA A 26 -22.28 -4.25 9.99
CA ALA A 26 -21.07 -4.05 9.19
C ALA A 26 -20.09 -3.13 9.92
N ALA A 27 -20.58 -2.04 10.52
CA ALA A 27 -19.77 -1.12 11.32
C ALA A 27 -19.13 -1.82 12.52
N LEU A 28 -19.91 -2.57 13.31
CA LEU A 28 -19.42 -3.35 14.44
C LEU A 28 -18.37 -4.38 14.02
N GLY A 29 -18.59 -5.09 12.92
CA GLY A 29 -17.62 -6.06 12.42
C GLY A 29 -16.32 -5.41 11.94
N MET A 30 -16.36 -4.22 11.33
CA MET A 30 -15.15 -3.47 10.98
C MET A 30 -14.36 -3.06 12.23
N VAL A 31 -15.05 -2.56 13.26
CA VAL A 31 -14.41 -2.24 14.55
C VAL A 31 -13.82 -3.49 15.20
N ALA A 32 -14.55 -4.61 15.20
CA ALA A 32 -14.06 -5.87 15.75
C ALA A 32 -12.81 -6.38 15.01
N ILE A 33 -12.77 -6.28 13.68
CA ILE A 33 -11.58 -6.63 12.87
C ILE A 33 -10.42 -5.71 13.21
N LEU A 34 -10.65 -4.40 13.30
CA LEU A 34 -9.61 -3.44 13.66
C LEU A 34 -9.02 -3.76 15.05
N LEU A 35 -9.89 -4.01 16.04
CA LEU A 35 -9.47 -4.41 17.39
C LEU A 35 -8.70 -5.74 17.38
N ALA A 36 -9.15 -6.72 16.61
CA ALA A 36 -8.46 -8.00 16.47
C ALA A 36 -7.05 -7.82 15.89
N ILE A 37 -6.89 -6.97 14.86
CA ILE A 37 -5.57 -6.66 14.27
C ILE A 37 -4.67 -6.00 15.32
N ILE A 38 -5.17 -5.00 16.06
CA ILE A 38 -4.38 -4.30 17.08
C ILE A 38 -3.95 -5.27 18.20
N ILE A 39 -4.85 -6.14 18.65
CA ILE A 39 -4.56 -7.16 19.67
C ILE A 39 -3.50 -8.14 19.15
N LEU A 40 -3.61 -8.60 17.91
CA LEU A 40 -2.63 -9.51 17.30
C LEU A 40 -1.25 -8.85 17.18
N VAL A 41 -1.18 -7.59 16.76
CA VAL A 41 0.10 -6.85 16.70
C VAL A 41 0.68 -6.67 18.10
N TYR A 42 -0.15 -6.35 19.10
CA TYR A 42 0.29 -6.26 20.49
C TYR A 42 0.83 -7.60 21.01
N TRP A 43 0.11 -8.70 20.81
CA TRP A 43 0.56 -10.03 21.22
C TRP A 43 1.83 -10.46 20.48
N GLN A 44 1.96 -10.14 19.19
CA GLN A 44 3.18 -10.38 18.44
C GLN A 44 4.36 -9.67 19.09
N PHE A 45 4.20 -8.39 19.43
CA PHE A 45 5.22 -7.62 20.12
C PHE A 45 5.53 -8.20 21.51
N ALA A 46 4.51 -8.51 22.31
CA ALA A 46 4.66 -9.05 23.65
C ALA A 46 5.34 -10.42 23.66
N PHE A 47 5.03 -11.29 22.70
CA PHE A 47 5.68 -12.58 22.54
C PHE A 47 7.17 -12.43 22.24
N LEU A 48 7.53 -11.51 21.34
CA LEU A 48 8.93 -11.24 21.00
C LEU A 48 9.69 -10.64 22.18
N LEU A 49 9.12 -9.65 22.86
CA LEU A 49 9.72 -9.01 24.02
C LEU A 49 9.95 -10.02 25.15
N LEU A 50 8.91 -10.75 25.56
CA LEU A 50 8.99 -11.75 26.63
C LEU A 50 9.90 -12.92 26.24
N GLY A 51 9.86 -13.35 24.97
CA GLY A 51 10.72 -14.40 24.44
C GLY A 51 12.20 -14.03 24.51
N ILE A 52 12.56 -12.82 24.09
CA ILE A 52 13.95 -12.33 24.15
C ILE A 52 14.40 -12.13 25.58
N MET A 53 13.56 -11.57 26.46
CA MET A 53 13.85 -11.49 27.89
C MET A 53 14.04 -12.89 28.52
N ASN A 54 13.25 -13.88 28.11
CA ASN A 54 13.41 -15.27 28.55
C ASN A 54 14.76 -15.85 28.08
N ILE A 55 15.19 -15.56 26.84
CA ILE A 55 16.51 -15.97 26.33
C ILE A 55 17.63 -15.33 27.16
N PHE A 56 17.56 -14.03 27.46
CA PHE A 56 18.54 -13.34 28.30
C PHE A 56 18.69 -13.95 29.70
N ARG A 57 17.60 -14.49 30.24
CA ARG A 57 17.58 -15.14 31.57
C ARG A 57 17.98 -16.63 31.53
N GLY A 58 18.47 -17.15 30.39
CA GLY A 58 18.86 -18.56 30.27
C GLY A 58 17.70 -19.51 29.96
N ARG A 59 16.58 -18.99 29.43
CA ARG A 59 15.35 -19.72 29.07
C ARG A 59 14.66 -20.47 30.24
N PRO A 60 14.37 -19.81 31.38
CA PRO A 60 13.66 -20.44 32.49
C PRO A 60 12.23 -20.87 32.15
N GLN A 61 11.62 -20.29 31.11
CA GLN A 61 10.26 -20.61 30.67
C GLN A 61 10.26 -21.33 29.32
N THR A 62 9.33 -22.28 29.15
CA THR A 62 9.07 -22.93 27.86
C THR A 62 8.35 -21.97 26.90
N VAL A 63 8.42 -22.23 25.59
CA VAL A 63 7.70 -21.43 24.57
C VAL A 63 6.20 -21.37 24.86
N ARG A 64 5.59 -22.47 25.31
CA ARG A 64 4.17 -22.51 25.69
C ARG A 64 3.86 -21.61 26.89
N ALA A 65 4.76 -21.54 27.87
CA ALA A 65 4.63 -20.64 29.01
C ALA A 65 4.74 -19.17 28.56
N VAL A 66 5.70 -18.83 27.69
CA VAL A 66 5.82 -17.47 27.11
C VAL A 66 4.58 -17.09 26.32
N LEU A 67 4.02 -18.02 25.53
CA LEU A 67 2.78 -17.78 24.79
C LEU A 67 1.59 -17.53 25.74
N ARG A 68 1.48 -18.32 26.82
CA ARG A 68 0.47 -18.09 27.86
C ARG A 68 0.65 -16.71 28.50
N SER A 69 1.88 -16.32 28.87
CA SER A 69 2.19 -14.99 29.41
C SER A 69 1.89 -13.86 28.42
N THR A 70 2.04 -14.11 27.13
CA THR A 70 1.68 -13.17 26.06
C THR A 70 0.18 -12.95 26.04
N VAL A 71 -0.62 -14.01 26.01
CA VAL A 71 -2.09 -13.89 26.00
C VAL A 71 -2.59 -13.22 27.28
N THR A 72 -2.04 -13.61 28.43
CA THR A 72 -2.39 -12.99 29.72
C THR A 72 -1.78 -11.60 29.91
N SER A 73 -0.95 -11.09 28.98
CA SER A 73 -0.41 -9.73 29.08
C SER A 73 -1.49 -8.65 28.94
N LEU A 74 -2.65 -8.98 28.36
CA LEU A 74 -3.82 -8.10 28.27
C LEU A 74 -4.87 -8.35 29.35
N THR A 75 -4.77 -9.43 30.14
CA THR A 75 -5.77 -9.69 31.18
C THR A 75 -5.68 -8.63 32.26
N GLY A 76 -6.79 -7.93 32.53
CA GLY A 76 -6.85 -6.82 33.49
C GLY A 76 -6.60 -5.43 32.89
N THR A 77 -6.42 -5.30 31.56
CA THR A 77 -6.34 -3.98 30.92
C THR A 77 -7.72 -3.35 30.73
N SER A 78 -7.86 -2.07 31.06
CA SER A 78 -9.10 -1.31 30.85
C SER A 78 -9.45 -1.12 29.36
N PRO A 79 -10.73 -0.93 28.99
CA PRO A 79 -11.12 -0.52 27.65
C PRO A 79 -10.38 0.73 27.11
N SER A 80 -10.04 1.66 28.01
CA SER A 80 -9.28 2.88 27.65
C SER A 80 -7.88 2.58 27.11
N THR A 81 -7.28 1.46 27.52
CA THR A 81 -5.98 1.00 27.02
C THR A 81 -6.03 0.69 25.54
N PHE A 82 -7.14 0.13 25.05
CA PHE A 82 -7.30 -0.18 23.63
C PHE A 82 -7.44 1.09 22.78
N LEU A 83 -8.20 2.08 23.26
CA LEU A 83 -8.31 3.37 22.58
C LEU A 83 -6.96 4.07 22.49
N PHE A 84 -6.17 4.01 23.57
CA PHE A 84 -4.81 4.51 23.58
C PHE A 84 -3.90 3.75 22.59
N PHE A 85 -4.02 2.42 22.48
CA PHE A 85 -3.26 1.66 21.49
C PHE A 85 -3.58 2.05 20.05
N ILE A 86 -4.81 2.47 19.72
CA ILE A 86 -5.12 3.01 18.39
C ILE A 86 -4.25 4.26 18.12
N GLY A 87 -4.20 5.19 19.07
CA GLY A 87 -3.36 6.39 18.96
C GLY A 87 -1.87 6.07 18.88
N TYR A 88 -1.38 5.19 19.75
CA TYR A 88 0.01 4.74 19.74
C TYR A 88 0.37 4.01 18.44
N PHE A 89 -0.55 3.21 17.89
CA PHE A 89 -0.38 2.54 16.60
C PHE A 89 -0.17 3.55 15.47
N ILE A 90 -0.92 4.66 15.44
CA ILE A 90 -0.74 5.74 14.46
C ILE A 90 0.66 6.36 14.56
N VAL A 91 1.23 6.50 15.77
CA VAL A 91 2.58 7.05 15.97
C VAL A 91 3.67 6.14 15.41
N ILE A 92 3.55 4.82 15.60
CA ILE A 92 4.56 3.85 15.16
C ILE A 92 4.41 3.47 13.68
N LEU A 93 3.21 3.61 13.11
CA LEU A 93 2.85 3.18 11.76
C LEU A 93 3.79 3.70 10.65
N PRO A 94 4.21 4.98 10.64
CA PRO A 94 5.13 5.49 9.63
C PRO A 94 6.51 4.81 9.64
N PHE A 95 6.90 4.24 10.79
CA PHE A 95 8.20 3.61 10.99
C PHE A 95 8.14 2.08 11.02
N GLY A 96 6.95 1.51 11.18
CA GLY A 96 6.74 0.07 11.31
C GLY A 96 7.41 -0.71 10.18
N SER A 97 7.39 -0.20 8.96
CA SER A 97 8.04 -0.87 7.82
C SER A 97 9.55 -0.83 7.78
N PHE A 98 10.19 0.06 8.53
CA PHE A 98 11.66 0.14 8.58
C PHE A 98 12.21 -0.65 9.77
N ILE A 99 11.43 -0.75 10.85
CA ILE A 99 11.86 -1.36 12.11
C ILE A 99 11.34 -2.79 12.25
N PHE A 100 10.07 -3.03 11.90
CA PHE A 100 9.39 -4.30 12.14
C PHE A 100 8.34 -4.59 11.04
N THR A 101 8.81 -5.14 9.91
CA THR A 101 7.93 -5.51 8.80
C THR A 101 7.12 -6.76 9.13
N THR A 102 5.81 -6.60 9.30
CA THR A 102 4.88 -7.73 9.37
C THR A 102 3.80 -7.61 8.32
N PRO A 103 3.23 -8.74 7.83
CA PRO A 103 2.09 -8.69 6.92
C PRO A 103 0.90 -7.91 7.46
N LEU A 104 0.70 -7.89 8.78
CA LEU A 104 -0.38 -7.15 9.44
C LEU A 104 -0.13 -5.63 9.43
N LEU A 105 1.07 -5.20 9.83
CA LEU A 105 1.47 -3.79 9.79
C LEU A 105 1.57 -3.25 8.36
N ASN A 106 2.00 -4.08 7.39
CA ASN A 106 2.12 -3.69 5.99
C ASN A 106 0.78 -3.35 5.33
N LYS A 107 -0.35 -3.87 5.83
CA LYS A 107 -1.69 -3.49 5.34
C LYS A 107 -2.16 -2.13 5.85
N ALA A 108 -1.59 -1.65 6.95
CA ALA A 108 -1.88 -0.36 7.54
C ALA A 108 -0.77 0.63 7.19
N LYS A 109 -0.48 0.84 5.91
CA LYS A 109 0.47 1.87 5.44
C LYS A 109 -0.28 3.02 4.77
N ILE A 110 0.30 4.21 4.81
CA ILE A 110 -0.16 5.32 3.98
C ILE A 110 0.10 4.94 2.52
N PRO A 111 -0.94 4.83 1.67
CA PRO A 111 -0.77 4.49 0.26
C PRO A 111 0.15 5.49 -0.46
N ALA A 112 0.96 5.00 -1.40
CA ALA A 112 1.94 5.81 -2.12
C ALA A 112 1.32 7.03 -2.83
N PHE A 113 0.13 6.87 -3.43
CA PHE A 113 -0.56 8.00 -4.10
C PHE A 113 -0.88 9.16 -3.15
N ILE A 114 -1.16 8.89 -1.87
CA ILE A 114 -1.40 9.94 -0.88
C ILE A 114 -0.09 10.67 -0.63
N VAL A 115 1.01 9.93 -0.44
CA VAL A 115 2.34 10.53 -0.22
C VAL A 115 2.74 11.37 -1.43
N SER A 116 2.62 10.84 -2.65
CA SER A 116 2.92 11.57 -3.88
C SER A 116 2.10 12.86 -3.99
N TYR A 117 0.79 12.80 -3.75
CA TYR A 117 -0.08 13.98 -3.75
C TYR A 117 0.34 15.03 -2.71
N LEU A 118 0.72 14.60 -1.50
CA LEU A 118 1.25 15.52 -0.48
C LEU A 118 2.59 16.13 -0.88
N MET A 119 3.41 15.40 -1.64
CA MET A 119 4.72 15.87 -2.11
C MET A 119 4.64 16.84 -3.31
N GLU A 120 3.53 16.88 -4.04
CA GLU A 120 3.32 17.83 -5.14
C GLU A 120 3.17 19.28 -4.67
N ASN A 121 2.82 19.51 -3.40
CA ASN A 121 2.67 20.83 -2.81
C ASN A 121 3.72 21.07 -1.70
N PRO A 122 4.57 22.11 -1.79
CA PRO A 122 5.61 22.37 -0.79
C PRO A 122 5.10 22.50 0.65
N TRP A 123 3.94 23.12 0.88
CA TRP A 123 3.37 23.28 2.22
C TRP A 123 2.86 21.94 2.78
N MET A 124 2.29 21.10 1.93
CA MET A 124 1.85 19.75 2.32
C MET A 124 3.05 18.84 2.56
N THR A 125 4.13 19.01 1.79
CA THR A 125 5.40 18.31 1.98
C THR A 125 6.03 18.68 3.32
N LEU A 126 6.07 19.98 3.66
CA LEU A 126 6.54 20.46 4.95
C LEU A 126 5.68 19.90 6.09
N GLY A 127 4.35 19.93 5.93
CA GLY A 127 3.42 19.34 6.89
C GLY A 127 3.65 17.83 7.09
N LEU A 128 3.89 17.09 6.01
CA LEU A 128 4.24 15.68 6.04
C LEU A 128 5.58 15.47 6.79
N GLY A 129 6.61 16.25 6.49
CA GLY A 129 7.89 16.22 7.20
C GLY A 129 7.74 16.46 8.70
N CYS A 130 6.98 17.49 9.09
CA CYS A 130 6.65 17.77 10.49
C CYS A 130 5.90 16.61 11.16
N PHE A 131 4.96 15.98 10.46
CA PHE A 131 4.25 14.80 10.97
C PHE A 131 5.22 13.64 11.25
N TYR A 132 6.12 13.31 10.32
CA TYR A 132 7.11 12.25 10.54
C TYR A 132 8.07 12.61 11.68
N LEU A 133 8.54 13.86 11.78
CA LEU A 133 9.42 14.29 12.88
C LEU A 133 8.72 14.19 14.24
N LEU A 134 7.46 14.64 14.33
CA LEU A 134 6.67 14.52 15.56
C LEU A 134 6.41 13.07 15.92
N ALA A 135 6.02 12.23 14.96
CA ALA A 135 5.78 10.81 15.17
C ALA A 135 7.08 10.10 15.63
N GLY A 136 8.23 10.41 15.02
CA GLY A 136 9.52 9.86 15.41
C GLY A 136 9.94 10.29 16.81
N TYR A 137 9.79 11.57 17.13
CA TYR A 137 9.99 12.11 18.47
C TYR A 137 9.12 11.36 19.48
N LEU A 138 7.80 11.31 19.27
CA LEU A 138 6.88 10.60 20.17
C LEU A 138 7.19 9.11 20.28
N GLY A 139 7.55 8.45 19.18
CA GLY A 139 7.94 7.04 19.16
C GLY A 139 9.12 6.75 20.07
N ILE A 140 10.18 7.59 20.03
CA ILE A 140 11.34 7.44 20.92
C ILE A 140 10.97 7.75 22.37
N ARG A 141 10.17 8.80 22.61
CA ARG A 141 9.73 9.16 23.97
C ARG A 141 8.88 8.06 24.62
N LEU A 142 8.15 7.30 23.80
CA LEU A 142 7.27 6.22 24.21
C LEU A 142 7.87 4.82 23.99
N ILE A 143 9.17 4.70 23.70
CA ILE A 143 9.80 3.41 23.36
C ILE A 143 9.68 2.36 24.49
N SER A 144 9.69 2.79 25.75
CA SER A 144 9.58 1.92 26.93
C SER A 144 8.13 1.64 27.35
N LEU A 145 7.15 2.25 26.69
CA LEU A 145 5.73 2.16 27.04
C LEU A 145 5.22 0.72 27.05
N LEU A 146 5.42 -0.03 25.96
CA LEU A 146 4.94 -1.41 25.86
C LEU A 146 5.67 -2.33 26.85
N PRO A 147 7.00 -2.28 27.00
CA PRO A 147 7.69 -3.01 28.08
C PRO A 147 7.14 -2.73 29.49
N LEU A 148 6.90 -1.47 29.84
CA LEU A 148 6.33 -1.08 31.14
C LEU A 148 4.92 -1.66 31.35
N MET A 149 4.11 -1.73 30.29
CA MET A 149 2.77 -2.31 30.37
C MET A 149 2.78 -3.85 30.41
N ILE A 150 3.66 -4.49 29.64
CA ILE A 150 3.71 -5.95 29.50
C ILE A 150 4.42 -6.59 30.70
N VAL A 151 5.57 -6.04 31.09
CA VAL A 151 6.46 -6.62 32.11
C VAL A 151 6.03 -6.15 33.50
N ASP A 152 5.90 -4.85 33.72
CA ASP A 152 5.59 -4.27 35.03
C ASP A 152 4.08 -4.16 35.30
N ARG A 153 3.24 -4.52 34.30
CA ARG A 153 1.76 -4.48 34.39
C ARG A 153 1.22 -3.10 34.76
N LEU A 154 1.93 -2.03 34.39
CA LEU A 154 1.50 -0.67 34.69
C LEU A 154 0.31 -0.24 33.83
N PRO A 155 -0.65 0.54 34.38
CA PRO A 155 -1.65 1.23 33.58
C PRO A 155 -1.00 2.15 32.54
N TRP A 156 -1.62 2.28 31.36
CA TRP A 156 -1.03 3.01 30.23
C TRP A 156 -0.65 4.45 30.57
N LYS A 157 -1.45 5.15 31.39
CA LYS A 157 -1.17 6.53 31.83
C LYS A 157 0.15 6.62 32.60
N THR A 158 0.35 5.72 33.57
CA THR A 158 1.58 5.65 34.36
C THR A 158 2.76 5.23 33.51
N ALA A 159 2.55 4.28 32.58
CA ALA A 159 3.58 3.83 31.65
C ALA A 159 4.04 4.96 30.69
N VAL A 160 3.13 5.80 30.20
CA VAL A 160 3.46 7.01 29.41
C VAL A 160 4.35 7.95 30.22
N THR A 161 3.94 8.31 31.43
CA THR A 161 4.70 9.24 32.28
C THR A 161 6.09 8.70 32.58
N ARG A 162 6.20 7.42 32.95
CA ARG A 162 7.50 6.78 33.22
C ARG A 162 8.39 6.71 31.97
N SER A 163 7.84 6.29 30.83
CA SER A 163 8.59 6.25 29.56
C SER A 163 9.12 7.65 29.17
N TRP A 164 8.29 8.68 29.36
CA TRP A 164 8.65 10.07 29.11
C TRP A 164 9.80 10.54 30.01
N GLN A 165 9.76 10.19 31.29
CA GLN A 165 10.84 10.50 32.24
C GLN A 165 12.13 9.76 31.86
N GLN A 166 12.06 8.45 31.60
CA GLN A 166 13.22 7.61 31.27
C GLN A 166 13.99 8.10 30.04
N THR A 167 13.28 8.62 29.04
CA THR A 167 13.85 9.01 27.74
C THR A 167 14.33 10.47 27.70
N ARG A 168 14.06 11.31 28.74
CA ARG A 168 14.26 12.79 28.69
C ARG A 168 15.70 13.20 28.42
N HIS A 169 16.65 12.51 29.04
CA HIS A 169 18.07 12.83 28.92
C HIS A 169 18.82 11.89 27.97
N HIS A 170 18.14 10.89 27.40
CA HIS A 170 18.74 9.83 26.59
C HIS A 170 18.27 9.82 25.13
N LEU A 171 17.41 10.76 24.73
CA LEU A 171 16.80 10.80 23.39
C LEU A 171 17.83 10.68 22.27
N TRP A 172 18.87 11.51 22.29
CA TRP A 172 19.90 11.52 21.25
C TRP A 172 20.68 10.21 21.20
N ARG A 173 20.96 9.61 22.36
CA ARG A 173 21.65 8.32 22.43
C ARG A 173 20.80 7.20 21.83
N TYR A 174 19.50 7.17 22.12
CA TYR A 174 18.58 6.18 21.55
C TYR A 174 18.44 6.37 20.04
N LEU A 175 18.22 7.61 19.59
CA LEU A 175 18.12 7.95 18.17
C LEU A 175 19.39 7.55 17.41
N TRP A 176 20.57 7.92 17.91
CA TRP A 176 21.85 7.59 17.29
C TRP A 176 22.06 6.08 17.19
N THR A 177 21.77 5.35 18.28
CA THR A 177 21.92 3.88 18.28
C THR A 177 20.99 3.23 17.24
N MET A 178 19.74 3.71 17.12
CA MET A 178 18.81 3.22 16.10
C MET A 178 19.29 3.54 14.68
N ILE A 179 19.74 4.78 14.42
CA ILE A 179 20.23 5.20 13.09
C ILE A 179 21.45 4.37 12.69
N VAL A 180 22.45 4.24 13.57
CA VAL A 180 23.66 3.46 13.26
C VAL A 180 23.30 2.00 13.01
N THR A 181 22.42 1.42 13.82
CA THR A 181 21.96 0.03 13.62
C THR A 181 21.30 -0.15 12.26
N LEU A 182 20.36 0.72 11.90
CA LEU A 182 19.67 0.69 10.61
C LEU A 182 20.64 0.90 9.44
N PHE A 183 21.57 1.83 9.57
CA PHE A 183 22.57 2.11 8.55
C PHE A 183 23.52 0.93 8.32
N MET A 184 23.97 0.28 9.38
CA MET A 184 24.82 -0.92 9.28
C MET A 184 24.06 -2.08 8.63
N ILE A 185 22.79 -2.30 8.98
CA ILE A 185 21.94 -3.31 8.32
C ILE A 185 21.79 -2.98 6.84
N PHE A 186 21.49 -1.72 6.50
CA PHE A 186 21.39 -1.27 5.11
C PHE A 186 22.68 -1.55 4.32
N LEU A 187 23.85 -1.23 4.89
CA LEU A 187 25.14 -1.45 4.25
C LEU A 187 25.38 -2.94 3.99
N ILE A 188 25.11 -3.80 4.98
CA ILE A 188 25.27 -5.25 4.87
C ILE A 188 24.34 -5.82 3.78
N VAL A 189 23.05 -5.49 3.83
CA VAL A 189 22.05 -5.97 2.85
C VAL A 189 22.44 -5.52 1.44
N THR A 190 22.74 -4.23 1.27
CA THR A 190 23.11 -3.66 -0.04
C THR A 190 24.36 -4.31 -0.59
N THR A 191 25.37 -4.55 0.25
CA THR A 191 26.61 -5.21 -0.17
C THR A 191 26.33 -6.63 -0.65
N ILE A 192 25.60 -7.43 0.15
CA ILE A 192 25.28 -8.82 -0.21
C ILE A 192 24.47 -8.86 -1.51
N TYR A 193 23.43 -8.04 -1.65
CA TYR A 193 22.59 -8.05 -2.84
C TYR A 193 23.32 -7.55 -4.08
N THR A 194 24.20 -6.56 -3.93
CA THR A 194 25.04 -6.09 -5.03
C THR A 194 25.98 -7.21 -5.49
N LEU A 195 26.57 -7.97 -4.57
CA LEU A 195 27.43 -9.11 -4.93
C LEU A 195 26.64 -10.21 -5.67
N ILE A 196 25.47 -10.58 -5.16
CA ILE A 196 24.59 -11.57 -5.82
C ILE A 196 24.18 -11.08 -7.22
N TYR A 197 23.80 -9.80 -7.34
CA TYR A 197 23.42 -9.19 -8.60
C TYR A 197 24.59 -9.17 -9.60
N VAL A 198 25.78 -8.74 -9.19
CA VAL A 198 26.98 -8.72 -10.04
C VAL A 198 27.37 -10.13 -10.48
N ALA A 199 27.22 -11.13 -9.60
CA ALA A 199 27.42 -12.53 -9.97
C ALA A 199 26.38 -12.98 -11.02
N GLN A 200 25.11 -12.62 -10.85
CA GLN A 200 24.06 -12.93 -11.81
C GLN A 200 24.36 -12.34 -13.20
N LEU A 201 24.86 -11.10 -13.28
CA LEU A 201 25.24 -10.49 -14.56
C LEU A 201 26.29 -11.28 -15.35
N GLN A 202 27.14 -12.07 -14.67
CA GLN A 202 28.06 -12.97 -15.36
C GLN A 202 27.37 -14.28 -15.78
N PHE A 203 26.50 -14.83 -14.93
CA PHE A 203 25.71 -16.02 -15.27
C PHE A 203 24.73 -15.79 -16.42
N ASP A 204 24.20 -14.58 -16.58
CA ASP A 204 23.30 -14.20 -17.67
C ASP A 204 23.93 -14.34 -19.06
N LYS A 205 25.26 -14.41 -19.15
CA LYS A 205 26.00 -14.67 -20.40
C LYS A 205 26.13 -16.16 -20.73
N THR A 206 25.65 -17.04 -19.86
CA THR A 206 25.81 -18.50 -19.96
C THR A 206 24.47 -19.19 -20.18
N SER A 207 24.49 -20.45 -20.61
CA SER A 207 23.28 -21.28 -20.74
C SER A 207 22.60 -21.59 -19.40
N PHE A 208 23.26 -21.33 -18.26
CA PHE A 208 22.75 -21.63 -16.93
C PHE A 208 22.12 -20.42 -16.22
N ALA A 209 21.88 -19.32 -16.93
CA ALA A 209 21.36 -18.06 -16.38
C ALA A 209 20.14 -18.25 -15.46
N MET A 210 19.14 -19.02 -15.90
CA MET A 210 17.91 -19.26 -15.14
C MET A 210 18.13 -20.13 -13.89
N ALA A 211 19.00 -21.14 -13.98
CA ALA A 211 19.36 -21.98 -12.85
C ALA A 211 20.13 -21.17 -11.79
N ALA A 212 21.08 -20.34 -12.24
CA ALA A 212 21.79 -19.41 -11.37
C ALA A 212 20.85 -18.39 -10.72
N ALA A 213 19.90 -17.83 -11.47
CA ALA A 213 18.89 -16.90 -10.95
C ALA A 213 18.03 -17.56 -9.86
N THR A 214 17.68 -18.83 -10.04
CA THR A 214 16.92 -19.60 -9.05
C THR A 214 17.71 -19.82 -7.76
N VAL A 215 18.99 -20.20 -7.87
CA VAL A 215 19.88 -20.39 -6.72
C VAL A 215 20.14 -19.06 -6.02
N ASN A 216 20.40 -17.99 -6.76
CA ASN A 216 20.61 -16.65 -6.24
C ASN A 216 19.38 -16.11 -5.52
N LEU A 217 18.18 -16.35 -6.07
CA LEU A 217 16.92 -16.01 -5.40
C LEU A 217 16.77 -16.77 -4.08
N PHE A 218 17.07 -18.07 -4.05
CA PHE A 218 17.06 -18.85 -2.81
C PHE A 218 18.02 -18.30 -1.76
N ILE A 219 19.26 -18.00 -2.16
CA ILE A 219 20.26 -17.41 -1.26
C ILE A 219 19.78 -16.05 -0.74
N MET A 220 19.25 -15.20 -1.62
CA MET A 220 18.73 -13.89 -1.27
C MET A 220 17.59 -13.99 -0.25
N GLU A 221 16.64 -14.90 -0.45
CA GLU A 221 15.53 -15.09 0.50
C GLU A 221 15.97 -15.69 1.83
N ALA A 222 16.84 -16.70 1.83
CA ALA A 222 17.41 -17.25 3.07
C ALA A 222 18.14 -16.17 3.89
N ILE A 223 18.96 -15.35 3.22
CA ILE A 223 19.66 -14.23 3.85
C ILE A 223 18.67 -13.20 4.36
N THR A 224 17.63 -12.86 3.58
CA THR A 224 16.58 -11.91 4.00
C THR A 224 15.92 -12.36 5.29
N GLU A 225 15.50 -13.63 5.37
CA GLU A 225 14.84 -14.20 6.55
C GLU A 225 15.75 -14.14 7.78
N ILE A 226 17.02 -14.51 7.63
CA ILE A 226 18.02 -14.43 8.71
C ILE A 226 18.21 -12.98 9.16
N ILE A 227 18.34 -12.03 8.21
CA ILE A 227 18.51 -10.61 8.52
C ILE A 227 17.27 -10.07 9.23
N ILE A 228 16.05 -10.45 8.82
CA ILE A 228 14.80 -10.05 9.49
C ILE A 228 14.78 -10.58 10.93
N CYS A 229 15.11 -11.85 11.15
CA CYS A 229 15.18 -12.45 12.50
C CYS A 229 16.19 -11.71 13.38
N TYR A 230 17.40 -11.47 12.86
CA TYR A 230 18.48 -10.82 13.59
C TYR A 230 18.16 -9.35 13.90
N THR A 231 17.66 -8.61 12.92
CA THR A 231 17.24 -7.21 13.05
C THR A 231 16.12 -7.08 14.08
N THR A 232 15.12 -7.97 14.02
CA THR A 232 14.04 -8.01 15.03
C THR A 232 14.61 -8.23 16.43
N ALA A 233 15.55 -9.17 16.60
CA ALA A 233 16.17 -9.45 17.88
C ALA A 233 16.97 -8.24 18.40
N ILE A 234 17.75 -7.57 17.55
CA ILE A 234 18.48 -6.35 17.90
C ILE A 234 17.51 -5.24 18.33
N PHE A 235 16.44 -5.00 17.57
CA PHE A 235 15.47 -3.96 17.93
C PHE A 235 14.79 -4.22 19.27
N MET A 236 14.40 -5.47 19.53
CA MET A 236 13.83 -5.85 20.81
C MET A 236 14.85 -5.72 21.94
N MET A 237 16.12 -6.05 21.70
CA MET A 237 17.19 -5.83 22.66
C MET A 237 17.41 -4.33 22.94
N LEU A 238 17.37 -3.48 21.91
CA LEU A 238 17.44 -2.04 22.05
C LEU A 238 16.27 -1.50 22.88
N ILE A 239 15.05 -2.01 22.65
CA ILE A 239 13.88 -1.68 23.46
C ILE A 239 14.08 -2.10 24.93
N ILE A 240 14.62 -3.29 25.19
CA ILE A 240 14.91 -3.78 26.55
C ILE A 240 15.94 -2.89 27.24
N VAL A 241 17.01 -2.50 26.53
CA VAL A 241 18.04 -1.57 27.04
C VAL A 241 17.42 -0.21 27.39
N CYS A 242 16.54 0.32 26.53
CA CYS A 242 15.84 1.58 26.80
C CYS A 242 14.90 1.48 28.02
N TYR A 243 14.22 0.34 28.18
CA TYR A 243 13.32 0.06 29.31
C TYR A 243 14.09 -0.10 30.63
N ARG A 244 15.21 -0.84 30.63
CA ARG A 244 16.06 -1.07 31.81
C ARG A 244 16.98 0.10 32.13
N GLN A 245 17.19 1.02 31.18
CA GLN A 245 18.20 2.08 31.23
C GLN A 245 19.63 1.55 31.47
N ASP A 246 19.89 0.33 31.01
CA ASP A 246 21.16 -0.37 31.23
C ASP A 246 21.74 -0.87 29.90
N PHE A 247 22.74 -0.15 29.40
CA PHE A 247 23.45 -0.50 28.17
C PHE A 247 24.50 -1.61 28.37
N THR A 248 24.83 -1.97 29.61
CA THR A 248 25.77 -3.07 29.87
C THR A 248 25.19 -4.41 29.42
N LEU A 249 23.86 -4.53 29.33
CA LEU A 249 23.15 -5.67 28.77
C LEU A 249 23.59 -5.99 27.32
N LEU A 250 24.04 -5.02 26.53
CA LEU A 250 24.59 -5.24 25.18
C LEU A 250 25.91 -6.02 25.19
N ARG A 251 26.63 -6.03 26.33
CA ARG A 251 27.93 -6.69 26.50
C ARG A 251 27.84 -7.99 27.28
N GLN A 252 26.73 -8.23 27.99
CA GLN A 252 26.55 -9.45 28.76
C GLN A 252 26.27 -10.63 27.84
N GLN A 253 27.06 -11.69 27.98
CA GLN A 253 26.73 -12.97 27.35
C GLN A 253 25.70 -13.72 28.21
N PRO A 254 24.63 -14.27 27.62
CA PRO A 254 23.65 -15.05 28.37
C PRO A 254 24.35 -16.23 29.06
N GLN A 255 24.24 -16.30 30.39
CA GLN A 255 24.77 -17.41 31.16
C GLN A 255 23.95 -18.68 30.91
N TYR A 256 24.66 -19.79 30.67
CA TYR A 256 24.22 -21.20 30.64
C TYR A 256 22.72 -21.47 30.39
N PHE A 257 22.41 -22.00 29.20
CA PHE A 257 21.11 -22.59 28.90
C PHE A 257 20.94 -23.93 29.61
N ASN A 258 19.93 -24.07 30.46
CA ASN A 258 19.65 -25.30 31.20
C ASN A 258 18.81 -26.27 30.34
N GLU A 259 19.36 -26.71 29.20
CA GLU A 259 18.70 -27.64 28.26
C GLU A 259 19.50 -28.94 28.11
N ALA A 260 18.81 -30.09 28.14
CA ALA A 260 19.42 -31.38 27.89
C ALA A 260 20.09 -31.42 26.49
N PRO A 261 21.30 -31.98 26.33
CA PRO A 261 22.04 -31.93 25.06
C PRO A 261 21.29 -32.51 23.85
N ARG A 262 20.45 -33.53 24.05
CA ARG A 262 19.61 -34.14 23.00
C ARG A 262 18.52 -33.18 22.53
N LEU A 263 17.83 -32.51 23.44
CA LEU A 263 16.79 -31.53 23.13
C LEU A 263 17.39 -30.36 22.34
N ARG A 264 18.57 -29.89 22.74
CA ARG A 264 19.31 -28.84 22.03
C ARG A 264 19.60 -29.18 20.56
N LYS A 265 20.04 -30.41 20.27
CA LYS A 265 20.31 -30.88 18.89
C LYS A 265 19.02 -30.94 18.07
N LEU A 266 17.96 -31.52 18.64
CA LEU A 266 16.65 -31.63 17.98
C LEU A 266 16.08 -30.25 17.65
N THR A 267 16.05 -29.31 18.60
CA THR A 267 15.53 -27.97 18.37
C THR A 267 16.31 -27.23 17.28
N ARG A 268 17.65 -27.34 17.26
CA ARG A 268 18.47 -26.74 16.20
C ARG A 268 18.20 -27.35 14.84
N ALA A 269 18.08 -28.68 14.76
CA ALA A 269 17.73 -29.38 13.52
C ALA A 269 16.34 -28.97 13.03
N SER A 270 15.33 -28.93 13.91
CA SER A 270 13.98 -28.50 13.55
C SER A 270 13.92 -27.06 13.03
N VAL A 271 14.69 -26.14 13.64
CA VAL A 271 14.78 -24.75 13.15
C VAL A 271 15.44 -24.70 11.79
N ALA A 272 16.56 -25.42 11.58
CA ALA A 272 17.24 -25.45 10.29
C ALA A 272 16.38 -26.05 9.17
N ILE A 273 15.70 -27.17 9.45
CA ILE A 273 14.77 -27.81 8.53
C ILE A 273 13.58 -26.89 8.24
N GLY A 274 13.02 -26.27 9.28
CA GLY A 274 11.90 -25.33 9.13
C GLY A 274 12.26 -24.13 8.26
N LEU A 275 13.45 -23.55 8.46
CA LEU A 275 13.96 -22.46 7.63
C LEU A 275 14.13 -22.92 6.18
N LEU A 276 14.82 -24.04 5.95
CA LEU A 276 15.05 -24.57 4.60
C LEU A 276 13.72 -24.85 3.86
N LEU A 277 12.73 -25.43 4.54
CA LEU A 277 11.42 -25.69 3.95
C LEU A 277 10.66 -24.39 3.65
N ALA A 278 10.70 -23.41 4.56
CA ALA A 278 10.05 -22.11 4.36
C ALA A 278 10.67 -21.35 3.18
N THR A 279 12.00 -21.24 3.13
CA THR A 279 12.71 -20.60 2.02
C THR A 279 12.46 -21.34 0.71
N SER A 280 12.52 -22.68 0.70
CA SER A 280 12.28 -23.46 -0.53
C SER A 280 10.85 -23.27 -1.06
N LEU A 281 9.86 -23.22 -0.16
CA LEU A 281 8.48 -22.94 -0.53
C LEU A 281 8.31 -21.52 -1.10
N LEU A 282 8.95 -20.52 -0.48
CA LEU A 282 8.87 -19.13 -0.92
C LEU A 282 9.49 -18.96 -2.32
N VAL A 283 10.66 -19.57 -2.54
CA VAL A 283 11.31 -19.62 -3.86
C VAL A 283 10.44 -20.34 -4.88
N ALA A 284 9.85 -21.48 -4.54
CA ALA A 284 8.96 -22.20 -5.45
C ALA A 284 7.76 -21.34 -5.86
N VAL A 285 7.14 -20.63 -4.91
CA VAL A 285 6.05 -19.69 -5.18
C VAL A 285 6.52 -18.55 -6.09
N ASN A 286 7.69 -17.96 -5.82
CA ASN A 286 8.25 -16.89 -6.63
C ASN A 286 8.61 -17.34 -8.04
N LEU A 287 9.15 -18.55 -8.23
CA LEU A 287 9.44 -19.11 -9.55
C LEU A 287 8.15 -19.35 -10.34
N VAL A 288 7.11 -19.89 -9.71
CA VAL A 288 5.80 -20.08 -10.33
C VAL A 288 5.22 -18.72 -10.75
N TYR A 289 5.36 -17.70 -9.90
CA TYR A 289 4.96 -16.33 -10.20
C TYR A 289 5.75 -15.74 -11.39
N LEU A 290 7.08 -15.79 -11.35
CA LEU A 290 7.97 -15.22 -12.37
C LEU A 290 7.88 -15.92 -13.73
N ASN A 291 7.64 -17.23 -13.75
CA ASN A 291 7.43 -17.99 -15.00
C ASN A 291 6.05 -17.73 -15.63
N GLY A 292 5.25 -16.82 -15.08
CA GLY A 292 3.97 -16.42 -15.66
C GLY A 292 2.87 -17.49 -15.56
N LEU A 293 3.13 -18.62 -14.89
CA LEU A 293 2.14 -19.68 -14.67
C LEU A 293 0.94 -19.19 -13.84
N VAL A 294 1.09 -18.08 -13.12
CA VAL A 294 0.05 -17.43 -12.30
C VAL A 294 -0.21 -15.98 -12.73
N ILE A 295 0.49 -15.44 -13.74
CA ILE A 295 0.32 -14.05 -14.17
C ILE A 295 -0.44 -14.01 -15.50
N THR A 296 -1.66 -13.49 -15.45
CA THR A 296 -2.39 -13.08 -16.67
C THR A 296 -1.62 -11.95 -17.34
N LYS A 297 -1.36 -12.05 -18.65
CA LYS A 297 -0.78 -10.95 -19.45
C LYS A 297 -1.53 -9.65 -19.15
N PRO A 298 -0.85 -8.58 -18.71
CA PRO A 298 -1.51 -7.33 -18.38
C PRO A 298 -2.13 -6.74 -19.65
N ILE A 299 -3.32 -6.14 -19.50
CA ILE A 299 -3.97 -5.38 -20.55
C ILE A 299 -3.22 -4.04 -20.68
N MET A 300 -2.78 -3.72 -21.90
CA MET A 300 -2.09 -2.47 -22.20
C MET A 300 -3.11 -1.39 -22.55
N ILE A 301 -3.13 -0.32 -21.76
CA ILE A 301 -4.07 0.79 -21.95
C ILE A 301 -3.28 2.08 -22.14
N SER A 302 -3.36 2.68 -23.32
CA SER A 302 -2.78 4.02 -23.55
C SER A 302 -3.67 5.07 -22.90
N HIS A 303 -3.10 5.81 -21.94
CA HIS A 303 -3.80 6.87 -21.22
C HIS A 303 -3.97 8.11 -22.11
N ARG A 304 -5.21 8.57 -22.26
CA ARG A 304 -5.61 9.71 -23.11
C ARG A 304 -5.20 9.60 -24.58
N GLY A 305 -4.97 8.37 -25.06
CA GLY A 305 -4.62 8.08 -26.46
C GLY A 305 -3.26 8.58 -26.91
N VAL A 306 -2.34 8.85 -25.98
CA VAL A 306 -0.94 9.20 -26.29
C VAL A 306 0.00 8.11 -25.77
N ASP A 307 1.11 7.92 -26.48
CA ASP A 307 2.27 7.19 -26.00
C ASP A 307 3.51 8.06 -26.17
N ASN A 308 4.36 8.10 -25.14
CA ASN A 308 5.63 8.84 -25.15
C ASN A 308 5.56 10.26 -25.79
N GLY A 309 4.48 11.01 -25.53
CA GLY A 309 4.29 12.36 -26.06
C GLY A 309 4.03 12.45 -27.58
N ASN A 310 3.59 11.36 -28.24
CA ASN A 310 3.39 11.28 -29.70
C ASN A 310 2.25 12.17 -30.26
N GLY A 311 1.56 12.94 -29.42
CA GLY A 311 0.47 13.82 -29.82
C GLY A 311 -0.04 14.70 -28.69
N VAL A 312 -1.14 15.40 -28.97
CA VAL A 312 -1.94 16.08 -27.95
C VAL A 312 -2.93 15.09 -27.36
N GLN A 313 -2.97 14.97 -26.05
CA GLN A 313 -3.89 14.07 -25.35
C GLN A 313 -5.35 14.24 -25.79
N ASN A 314 -6.12 13.15 -25.80
CA ASN A 314 -7.56 13.16 -26.08
C ASN A 314 -7.94 13.71 -27.47
N THR A 315 -7.06 13.52 -28.47
CA THR A 315 -7.29 13.97 -29.85
C THR A 315 -7.21 12.83 -30.87
N ILE A 316 -7.97 12.96 -31.97
CA ILE A 316 -8.01 11.94 -33.03
C ILE A 316 -6.63 11.68 -33.66
N PRO A 317 -5.77 12.69 -33.93
CA PRO A 317 -4.43 12.42 -34.45
C PRO A 317 -3.56 11.59 -33.50
N ALA A 318 -3.67 11.82 -32.19
CA ALA A 318 -2.95 11.02 -31.19
C ALA A 318 -3.47 9.58 -31.16
N LEU A 319 -4.79 9.40 -31.08
CA LEU A 319 -5.46 8.09 -31.19
C LEU A 319 -4.96 7.30 -32.40
N ILE A 320 -4.97 7.89 -33.59
CA ILE A 320 -4.58 7.21 -34.84
C ILE A 320 -3.11 6.78 -34.81
N LYS A 321 -2.22 7.60 -34.24
CA LYS A 321 -0.80 7.25 -34.11
C LYS A 321 -0.63 6.09 -33.12
N THR A 322 -1.19 6.25 -31.93
CA THR A 322 -1.08 5.30 -30.82
C THR A 322 -1.73 3.95 -31.17
N SER A 323 -2.82 3.92 -31.93
CA SER A 323 -3.43 2.65 -32.38
C SER A 323 -2.50 1.78 -33.25
N LYS A 324 -1.47 2.36 -33.86
CA LYS A 324 -0.45 1.59 -34.62
C LYS A 324 0.50 0.82 -33.71
N GLU A 325 0.55 1.15 -32.42
CA GLU A 325 1.33 0.44 -31.40
C GLU A 325 0.55 -0.72 -30.78
N HIS A 326 -0.70 -0.91 -31.21
CA HIS A 326 -1.59 -2.01 -30.81
C HIS A 326 -1.83 -2.15 -29.29
N PRO A 327 -2.17 -1.06 -28.57
CA PRO A 327 -2.63 -1.21 -27.19
C PRO A 327 -3.99 -1.94 -27.17
N ASP A 328 -4.24 -2.74 -26.13
CA ASP A 328 -5.52 -3.43 -25.97
C ASP A 328 -6.68 -2.43 -25.88
N TYR A 329 -6.44 -1.28 -25.23
CA TYR A 329 -7.38 -0.16 -25.14
C TYR A 329 -6.68 1.19 -25.28
N VAL A 330 -7.39 2.19 -25.80
CA VAL A 330 -7.07 3.60 -25.61
C VAL A 330 -8.06 4.18 -24.61
N GLU A 331 -7.55 4.62 -23.47
CA GLU A 331 -8.32 5.37 -22.48
C GLU A 331 -8.49 6.82 -22.96
N MET A 332 -9.67 7.38 -22.70
CA MET A 332 -10.02 8.74 -23.08
C MET A 332 -11.11 9.30 -22.18
N ASP A 333 -11.12 10.61 -22.00
CA ASP A 333 -12.01 11.29 -21.07
C ASP A 333 -13.12 12.04 -21.81
N ILE A 334 -14.36 11.89 -21.36
CA ILE A 334 -15.48 12.69 -21.86
C ILE A 334 -16.09 13.59 -20.78
N GLN A 335 -16.47 14.79 -21.19
CA GLN A 335 -17.17 15.78 -20.39
C GLN A 335 -18.45 16.24 -21.09
N VAL A 336 -19.41 16.73 -20.28
CA VAL A 336 -20.66 17.30 -20.78
C VAL A 336 -20.45 18.79 -21.10
N THR A 337 -20.96 19.18 -22.27
CA THR A 337 -20.94 20.55 -22.82
C THR A 337 -22.18 21.37 -22.40
N LYS A 338 -22.21 22.67 -22.71
CA LYS A 338 -23.35 23.55 -22.38
C LYS A 338 -24.68 23.04 -22.95
N ASP A 339 -24.65 22.44 -24.14
CA ASP A 339 -25.79 21.86 -24.85
C ASP A 339 -25.97 20.35 -24.59
N HIS A 340 -25.44 19.87 -23.46
CA HIS A 340 -25.57 18.49 -22.98
C HIS A 340 -25.10 17.41 -23.97
N GLN A 341 -24.15 17.76 -24.84
CA GLN A 341 -23.41 16.83 -25.69
C GLN A 341 -22.09 16.39 -25.03
N PHE A 342 -21.44 15.37 -25.57
CA PHE A 342 -20.18 14.81 -25.05
C PHE A 342 -18.97 15.25 -25.86
N VAL A 343 -18.02 15.91 -25.20
CA VAL A 343 -16.74 16.34 -25.77
C VAL A 343 -15.61 15.53 -25.16
N VAL A 344 -14.56 15.23 -25.93
CA VAL A 344 -13.39 14.51 -25.44
C VAL A 344 -12.40 15.49 -24.83
N MET A 345 -12.26 15.46 -23.50
CA MET A 345 -11.36 16.35 -22.76
C MET A 345 -11.17 15.89 -21.30
N HIS A 346 -9.92 15.82 -20.85
CA HIS A 346 -9.56 15.50 -19.46
C HIS A 346 -9.83 16.67 -18.50
N ASP A 347 -9.23 17.83 -18.78
CA ASP A 347 -9.12 18.90 -17.80
C ASP A 347 -10.45 19.61 -17.54
N PRO A 348 -10.71 20.06 -16.30
CA PRO A 348 -11.94 20.79 -15.96
C PRO A 348 -11.99 22.18 -16.62
N THR A 349 -10.87 22.66 -17.19
CA THR A 349 -10.77 23.97 -17.86
C THR A 349 -9.91 23.87 -19.12
N LEU A 350 -10.20 24.72 -20.11
CA LEU A 350 -9.45 24.82 -21.36
C LEU A 350 -8.11 25.57 -21.23
N LYS A 351 -7.76 26.03 -20.02
CA LYS A 351 -6.64 26.95 -19.80
C LYS A 351 -5.29 26.30 -20.13
N ALA A 352 -5.08 25.05 -19.70
CA ALA A 352 -3.80 24.36 -19.86
C ALA A 352 -3.48 24.10 -21.33
N LEU A 353 -4.41 23.48 -22.07
CA LEU A 353 -4.17 23.05 -23.45
C LEU A 353 -4.46 24.11 -24.51
N ALA A 354 -5.33 25.09 -24.24
CA ALA A 354 -5.77 26.07 -25.23
C ALA A 354 -5.62 27.54 -24.78
N GLY A 355 -5.17 27.81 -23.56
CA GLY A 355 -5.08 29.17 -23.02
C GLY A 355 -6.44 29.83 -22.74
N VAL A 356 -7.56 29.13 -22.95
CA VAL A 356 -8.92 29.68 -22.79
C VAL A 356 -9.40 29.48 -21.36
N LYS A 357 -9.73 30.57 -20.65
CA LYS A 357 -10.28 30.53 -19.28
C LYS A 357 -11.78 30.18 -19.26
N LYS A 358 -12.16 29.05 -19.86
CA LYS A 358 -13.53 28.51 -19.83
C LYS A 358 -13.53 27.02 -19.50
N LYS A 359 -14.63 26.53 -18.96
CA LYS A 359 -14.91 25.10 -18.75
C LYS A 359 -15.64 24.52 -19.96
N PRO A 360 -15.51 23.20 -20.25
CA PRO A 360 -16.30 22.56 -21.30
C PRO A 360 -17.82 22.80 -21.17
N SER A 361 -18.36 22.78 -19.94
CA SER A 361 -19.78 23.03 -19.67
C SER A 361 -20.26 24.47 -19.92
N GLN A 362 -19.36 25.41 -20.24
CA GLN A 362 -19.72 26.81 -20.56
C GLN A 362 -19.83 27.07 -22.07
N LEU A 363 -19.45 26.10 -22.90
CA LEU A 363 -19.44 26.22 -24.36
C LEU A 363 -20.27 25.10 -24.99
N THR A 364 -20.88 25.38 -26.14
CA THR A 364 -21.54 24.33 -26.91
C THR A 364 -20.51 23.42 -27.58
N LEU A 365 -20.90 22.19 -27.93
CA LEU A 365 -19.99 21.26 -28.63
C LEU A 365 -19.38 21.89 -29.90
N LYS A 366 -20.21 22.54 -30.72
CA LYS A 366 -19.75 23.23 -31.94
C LYS A 366 -18.74 24.36 -31.67
N GLN A 367 -18.80 24.99 -30.50
CA GLN A 367 -17.82 26.01 -30.10
C GLN A 367 -16.50 25.35 -29.66
N LEU A 368 -16.58 24.23 -28.94
CA LEU A 368 -15.42 23.48 -28.47
C LEU A 368 -14.64 22.86 -29.63
N GLU A 369 -15.32 22.28 -30.63
CA GLU A 369 -14.67 21.66 -31.80
C GLU A 369 -13.87 22.66 -32.65
N LYS A 370 -14.11 23.97 -32.49
CA LYS A 370 -13.33 25.03 -33.16
C LYS A 370 -12.04 25.36 -32.43
N ILE A 371 -11.87 24.95 -31.17
CA ILE A 371 -10.70 25.29 -30.35
C ILE A 371 -9.53 24.37 -30.72
N THR A 372 -8.34 24.97 -30.88
CA THR A 372 -7.09 24.24 -31.05
C THR A 372 -6.42 24.05 -29.69
N VAL A 373 -6.08 22.82 -29.37
CA VAL A 373 -5.29 22.42 -28.20
C VAL A 373 -3.84 22.12 -28.61
N ARG A 374 -2.91 22.36 -27.69
CA ARG A 374 -1.45 22.20 -27.90
C ARG A 374 -0.80 21.49 -26.73
N GLU A 375 0.08 20.56 -27.03
CA GLU A 375 0.86 19.77 -26.08
C GLU A 375 1.97 19.03 -26.84
N ASN A 376 3.12 18.75 -26.21
CA ASN A 376 4.21 17.96 -26.80
C ASN A 376 4.69 18.44 -28.20
N GLY A 377 4.58 19.75 -28.50
CA GLY A 377 4.92 20.31 -29.82
C GLY A 377 3.88 20.03 -30.92
N TYR A 378 2.79 19.33 -30.60
CA TYR A 378 1.67 19.07 -31.51
C TYR A 378 0.51 20.04 -31.29
N GLN A 379 -0.38 20.10 -32.28
CA GLN A 379 -1.65 20.82 -32.18
C GLN A 379 -2.77 20.02 -32.86
N ALA A 380 -3.96 20.07 -32.27
CA ALA A 380 -5.14 19.40 -32.81
C ALA A 380 -6.42 20.11 -32.36
N LYS A 381 -7.55 19.78 -32.99
CA LYS A 381 -8.87 20.26 -32.55
C LYS A 381 -9.42 19.35 -31.46
N ILE A 382 -10.20 19.93 -30.54
CA ILE A 382 -10.95 19.17 -29.55
C ILE A 382 -12.03 18.36 -30.27
N PRO A 383 -12.09 17.02 -30.16
CA PRO A 383 -13.10 16.24 -30.85
C PRO A 383 -14.40 16.10 -30.02
N SER A 384 -15.53 15.96 -30.71
CA SER A 384 -16.72 15.34 -30.14
C SER A 384 -16.49 13.86 -29.86
N PHE A 385 -17.24 13.31 -28.90
CA PHE A 385 -17.15 11.88 -28.62
C PHE A 385 -17.57 11.03 -29.84
N ASP A 386 -18.59 11.46 -30.61
CA ASP A 386 -18.99 10.77 -31.84
C ASP A 386 -17.83 10.65 -32.85
N ALA A 387 -17.09 11.75 -33.06
CA ALA A 387 -15.98 11.78 -34.00
C ALA A 387 -14.82 10.90 -33.51
N TYR A 388 -14.54 10.92 -32.21
CA TYR A 388 -13.48 10.11 -31.61
C TYR A 388 -13.83 8.61 -31.65
N LEU A 389 -15.05 8.25 -31.27
CA LEU A 389 -15.55 6.87 -31.30
C LEU A 389 -15.50 6.29 -32.72
N LYS A 390 -16.00 7.06 -33.70
CA LYS A 390 -15.93 6.69 -35.12
C LYS A 390 -14.49 6.48 -35.59
N ALA A 391 -13.56 7.36 -35.18
CA ALA A 391 -12.15 7.20 -35.52
C ALA A 391 -11.56 5.94 -34.88
N ALA A 392 -11.83 5.68 -33.60
CA ALA A 392 -11.33 4.50 -32.89
C ALA A 392 -11.80 3.21 -33.58
N HIS A 393 -13.09 3.10 -33.88
CA HIS A 393 -13.67 1.93 -34.55
C HIS A 393 -13.16 1.74 -35.97
N LYS A 394 -12.98 2.83 -36.72
CA LYS A 394 -12.34 2.79 -38.05
C LYS A 394 -10.91 2.22 -38.00
N HIS A 395 -10.21 2.44 -36.89
CA HIS A 395 -8.86 1.93 -36.66
C HIS A 395 -8.83 0.64 -35.83
N HIS A 396 -9.99 -0.02 -35.64
CA HIS A 396 -10.14 -1.24 -34.83
C HIS A 396 -9.59 -1.12 -33.41
N GLN A 397 -9.56 0.11 -32.86
CA GLN A 397 -9.08 0.39 -31.51
C GLN A 397 -10.26 0.37 -30.53
N LYS A 398 -10.17 -0.49 -29.51
CA LYS A 398 -11.11 -0.47 -28.38
C LYS A 398 -10.81 0.72 -27.48
N LEU A 399 -11.86 1.30 -26.92
CA LEU A 399 -11.80 2.43 -26.01
C LEU A 399 -12.11 2.03 -24.57
N LEU A 400 -11.41 2.65 -23.62
CA LEU A 400 -11.83 2.75 -22.23
C LEU A 400 -12.29 4.20 -21.99
N VAL A 401 -13.60 4.40 -21.92
CA VAL A 401 -14.21 5.73 -21.86
C VAL A 401 -14.41 6.17 -20.41
N GLU A 402 -13.69 7.20 -19.96
CA GLU A 402 -13.89 7.83 -18.66
C GLU A 402 -15.00 8.89 -18.71
N ILE A 403 -16.09 8.67 -17.98
CA ILE A 403 -17.11 9.72 -17.78
C ILE A 403 -16.69 10.61 -16.62
N LYS A 404 -16.20 11.81 -16.94
CA LYS A 404 -15.91 12.85 -15.95
C LYS A 404 -17.20 13.53 -15.51
N THR A 405 -17.46 13.52 -14.21
CA THR A 405 -18.59 14.24 -13.64
C THR A 405 -18.17 15.63 -13.16
N SER A 406 -18.83 16.67 -13.68
CA SER A 406 -18.75 18.03 -13.16
C SER A 406 -20.05 18.41 -12.46
N SER A 407 -20.13 19.59 -11.85
CA SER A 407 -21.39 20.12 -11.30
C SER A 407 -22.49 20.30 -12.36
N ALA A 408 -22.15 20.33 -13.65
CA ALA A 408 -23.09 20.41 -14.75
C ALA A 408 -23.61 19.03 -15.21
N TYR A 409 -22.99 17.94 -14.76
CA TYR A 409 -23.37 16.58 -15.16
C TYR A 409 -24.62 16.13 -14.40
N THR A 410 -25.64 15.66 -15.11
CA THR A 410 -26.93 15.24 -14.55
C THR A 410 -27.22 13.75 -14.78
N ALA A 411 -28.22 13.21 -14.08
CA ALA A 411 -28.66 11.83 -14.31
C ALA A 411 -29.24 11.63 -15.74
N ALA A 412 -29.81 12.69 -16.32
CA ALA A 412 -30.30 12.65 -17.70
C ALA A 412 -29.16 12.47 -18.71
N ASP A 413 -27.96 12.98 -18.40
CA ASP A 413 -26.78 12.80 -19.25
C ASP A 413 -26.30 11.35 -19.24
N THR A 414 -26.33 10.66 -18.10
CA THR A 414 -26.06 9.21 -18.06
C THR A 414 -27.03 8.45 -18.95
N LYS A 415 -28.34 8.76 -18.87
CA LYS A 415 -29.34 8.13 -19.74
C LYS A 415 -29.04 8.41 -21.22
N ARG A 416 -28.76 9.67 -21.56
CA ARG A 416 -28.43 10.08 -22.93
C ARG A 416 -27.18 9.38 -23.47
N PHE A 417 -26.16 9.20 -22.64
CA PHE A 417 -24.95 8.46 -22.99
C PHE A 417 -25.26 7.01 -23.34
N ILE A 418 -26.03 6.32 -22.49
CA ILE A 418 -26.40 4.92 -22.71
C ILE A 418 -27.27 4.77 -23.96
N ASP A 419 -28.31 5.62 -24.08
CA ASP A 419 -29.23 5.59 -25.22
C ASP A 419 -28.49 5.79 -26.55
N ARG A 420 -27.45 6.63 -26.58
CA ARG A 420 -26.72 7.00 -27.79
C ARG A 420 -25.54 6.08 -28.12
N TYR A 421 -24.82 5.60 -27.11
CA TYR A 421 -23.54 4.91 -27.30
C TYR A 421 -23.50 3.49 -26.74
N GLY A 422 -24.39 3.11 -25.82
CA GLY A 422 -24.31 1.85 -25.08
C GLY A 422 -24.24 0.61 -25.97
N ALA A 423 -25.16 0.50 -26.94
CA ALA A 423 -25.18 -0.63 -27.87
C ALA A 423 -23.91 -0.71 -28.74
N THR A 424 -23.45 0.43 -29.24
CA THR A 424 -22.24 0.52 -30.07
C THR A 424 -20.99 0.17 -29.27
N LEU A 425 -20.86 0.67 -28.04
CA LEU A 425 -19.73 0.35 -27.15
C LEU A 425 -19.68 -1.15 -26.84
N LEU A 426 -20.83 -1.78 -26.55
CA LEU A 426 -20.90 -3.22 -26.31
C LEU A 426 -20.52 -4.03 -27.56
N ALA A 427 -21.04 -3.65 -28.73
CA ALA A 427 -20.75 -4.34 -30.00
C ALA A 427 -19.26 -4.29 -30.39
N HIS A 428 -18.56 -3.22 -30.02
CA HIS A 428 -17.13 -3.05 -30.31
C HIS A 428 -16.22 -3.46 -29.14
N HIS A 429 -16.78 -4.03 -28.06
CA HIS A 429 -16.05 -4.44 -26.85
C HIS A 429 -15.30 -3.29 -26.15
N ASP A 430 -15.82 -2.08 -26.28
CA ASP A 430 -15.37 -0.91 -25.53
C ASP A 430 -15.80 -1.04 -24.06
N GLN A 431 -15.14 -0.30 -23.18
CA GLN A 431 -15.42 -0.27 -21.75
C GLN A 431 -15.68 1.16 -21.28
N VAL A 432 -16.40 1.29 -20.16
CA VAL A 432 -16.72 2.58 -19.55
C VAL A 432 -16.33 2.55 -18.08
N HIS A 433 -15.68 3.60 -17.60
CA HIS A 433 -15.37 3.79 -16.19
C HIS A 433 -15.64 5.23 -15.74
N THR A 434 -15.70 5.44 -14.43
CA THR A 434 -15.89 6.75 -13.83
C THR A 434 -15.54 6.69 -12.34
N LEU A 435 -15.04 7.79 -11.80
CA LEU A 435 -14.84 7.95 -10.35
C LEU A 435 -16.16 8.18 -9.60
N SER A 436 -17.27 8.47 -10.30
CA SER A 436 -18.58 8.68 -9.69
C SER A 436 -19.30 7.36 -9.46
N PHE A 437 -19.40 6.94 -8.20
CA PHE A 437 -20.17 5.73 -7.82
C PHE A 437 -21.63 5.82 -8.29
N LYS A 438 -22.24 7.01 -8.24
CA LYS A 438 -23.63 7.21 -8.70
C LYS A 438 -23.77 6.90 -10.19
N VAL A 439 -22.89 7.46 -11.02
CA VAL A 439 -22.91 7.24 -12.47
C VAL A 439 -22.60 5.77 -12.79
N MET A 440 -21.58 5.16 -12.16
CA MET A 440 -21.26 3.75 -12.35
C MET A 440 -22.43 2.82 -11.98
N ARG A 441 -23.12 3.11 -10.87
CA ARG A 441 -24.31 2.33 -10.47
C ARG A 441 -25.45 2.47 -11.49
N ASP A 442 -25.67 3.68 -12.00
CA ASP A 442 -26.75 3.95 -12.96
C ASP A 442 -26.45 3.29 -14.33
N LEU A 443 -25.19 3.35 -14.81
CA LEU A 443 -24.70 2.60 -15.98
C LEU A 443 -24.99 1.10 -15.82
N LYS A 444 -24.58 0.50 -14.70
CA LYS A 444 -24.74 -0.95 -14.45
C LYS A 444 -26.20 -1.39 -14.35
N ARG A 445 -27.08 -0.56 -13.78
CA ARG A 445 -28.52 -0.87 -13.69
C ARG A 445 -29.21 -0.84 -15.05
N LEU A 446 -28.77 0.05 -15.92
CA LEU A 446 -29.36 0.22 -17.25
C LEU A 446 -28.80 -0.81 -18.24
N ASP A 447 -27.52 -1.17 -18.15
CA ASP A 447 -26.90 -2.29 -18.87
C ASP A 447 -27.65 -3.62 -18.64
N GLN A 448 -28.00 -3.93 -17.37
CA GLN A 448 -28.80 -5.12 -17.03
C GLN A 448 -30.22 -5.11 -17.61
N LYS A 449 -30.76 -3.95 -17.99
CA LYS A 449 -32.06 -3.84 -18.66
C LYS A 449 -31.95 -3.92 -20.19
N THR A 450 -30.79 -3.60 -20.76
CA THR A 450 -30.55 -3.64 -22.21
C THR A 450 -30.15 -5.05 -22.70
N ILE A 451 -29.65 -5.91 -21.80
CA ILE A 451 -29.31 -7.32 -22.07
C ILE A 451 -30.52 -8.26 -21.94
N ARG A 452 -31.69 -7.75 -21.49
CA ARG A 452 -32.98 -8.46 -21.54
C ARG A 452 -33.79 -7.95 -22.71
#